data_AF-A0A2H4I9J5-F1
#
_entry.id   AF-A0A2H4I9J5-F1
#
_cell.length_a   1.000
_cell.length_b   1.000
_cell.length_c   1.000
_cell.angle_alpha   90.00
_cell.angle_beta   90.00
_cell.angle_gamma   90.00
#
_symmetry.space_group_name_H-M   'P 1'
#
loop_
_entity.id
_entity.type
_entity.pdbx_description
1 polymer ?
#
loop_
_entity_poly.entity_id
_entity_poly.type
_entity_poly.pdbx_seq_one_letter_code
_entity_poly.pdbx_strand_id
1 'polypeptide(L)'
;MVASFYDWLMDVSADLARAVVREPGTVDAARERDIVRMLTVEARLLDQGALTQDAYVQWLALFAEECVYWIPAVSPAPDPRCSVTLEFHDRRRLLDRVTRLGTGLAFSQFPTSRTARQFSGLEVWASPGRSDEWRARYSFTLVESREGHGRVLAGWNGFVLRETEAGLSIVLKQVNLIDSDRPQGNNSFFL
;
A
#
# COMPACT_ATOMS: atom_id res chain seq x y z
N MET A 1 -16.61 0.89 18.38
CA MET A 1 -15.67 0.00 17.65
C MET A 1 -15.39 0.48 16.23
N VAL A 2 -16.39 0.91 15.45
CA VAL A 2 -16.15 1.47 14.09
C VAL A 2 -15.54 2.87 14.10
N ALA A 3 -15.99 3.78 14.99
CA ALA A 3 -15.42 5.12 15.10
C ALA A 3 -13.92 5.11 15.40
N SER A 4 -13.48 4.25 16.34
CA SER A 4 -12.07 4.13 16.74
C SER A 4 -11.13 3.68 15.61
N PHE A 5 -11.62 2.90 14.64
CA PHE A 5 -10.81 2.51 13.47
C PHE A 5 -10.56 3.70 12.54
N TYR A 6 -11.61 4.44 12.20
CA TYR A 6 -11.47 5.59 11.31
C TYR A 6 -10.68 6.73 11.97
N ASP A 7 -10.87 6.95 13.27
CA ASP A 7 -10.09 7.94 14.01
C ASP A 7 -8.59 7.54 14.02
N TRP A 8 -8.28 6.27 14.29
CA TRP A 8 -6.91 5.73 14.15
C TRP A 8 -6.35 5.90 12.73
N LEU A 9 -7.14 5.58 11.70
CA LEU A 9 -6.72 5.70 10.30
C LEU A 9 -6.38 7.14 9.94
N MET A 10 -7.19 8.10 10.39
CA MET A 10 -6.96 9.51 10.14
C MET A 10 -5.74 10.04 10.89
N ASP A 11 -5.53 9.62 12.14
CA ASP A 11 -4.32 9.96 12.92
C ASP A 11 -3.05 9.41 12.27
N VAL A 12 -3.11 8.17 11.77
CA VAL A 12 -2.01 7.53 11.03
C VAL A 12 -1.72 8.29 9.74
N SER A 13 -2.74 8.58 8.92
CA SER A 13 -2.57 9.31 7.66
C SER A 13 -2.01 10.71 7.89
N ALA A 14 -2.45 11.41 8.93
CA ALA A 14 -1.93 12.72 9.30
C ALA A 14 -0.44 12.67 9.68
N ASP A 15 -0.01 11.65 10.44
CA ASP A 15 1.41 11.48 10.78
C ASP A 15 2.26 11.06 9.58
N LEU A 16 1.76 10.16 8.72
CA LEU A 16 2.44 9.75 7.49
C LEU A 16 2.68 10.96 6.56
N ALA A 17 1.76 11.91 6.51
CA ALA A 17 1.87 13.12 5.69
C ALA A 17 2.60 14.29 6.38
N ARG A 18 3.02 14.13 7.65
CA ARG A 18 3.56 15.23 8.45
C ARG A 18 4.92 15.70 7.93
N ALA A 19 5.06 17.01 7.73
CA ALA A 19 6.34 17.64 7.37
C ALA A 19 7.25 17.81 8.60
N VAL A 20 7.85 16.71 9.06
CA VAL A 20 8.81 16.68 10.17
C VAL A 20 10.09 15.96 9.76
N VAL A 21 11.21 16.38 10.35
CA VAL A 21 12.45 15.60 10.30
C VAL A 21 12.31 14.45 11.29
N ARG A 22 12.45 13.21 10.82
CA ARG A 22 12.42 12.02 11.67
C ARG A 22 13.84 11.67 12.06
N GLU A 23 14.07 11.58 13.37
CA GLU A 23 15.39 11.20 13.90
C GLU A 23 15.65 9.71 13.62
N PRO A 24 16.84 9.35 13.10
CA PRO A 24 17.22 7.96 12.90
C PRO A 24 17.37 7.23 14.25
N GLY A 25 17.25 5.89 14.23
CA GLY A 25 17.48 5.04 15.41
C GLY A 25 16.31 4.99 16.41
N THR A 26 15.12 5.47 16.03
CA THR A 26 13.89 5.28 16.84
C THR A 26 13.36 3.85 16.80
N VAL A 27 13.88 3.03 15.88
CA VAL A 27 13.52 1.63 15.69
C VAL A 27 14.79 0.79 15.84
N ASP A 28 14.66 -0.38 16.49
CA ASP A 28 15.76 -1.33 16.58
C ASP A 28 16.25 -1.73 15.17
N ALA A 29 17.57 -1.81 14.99
CA ALA A 29 18.18 -2.00 13.69
C ALA A 29 17.81 -3.35 13.04
N ALA A 30 17.56 -4.41 13.83
CA ALA A 30 17.09 -5.67 13.27
C ALA A 30 15.66 -5.54 12.74
N ARG A 31 14.79 -4.92 13.54
CA ARG A 31 13.41 -4.66 13.14
C ARG A 31 13.29 -3.77 11.90
N GLU A 32 14.11 -2.72 11.83
CA GLU A 32 14.16 -1.85 10.66
C GLU A 32 14.55 -2.63 9.39
N ARG A 33 15.57 -3.50 9.47
CA ARG A 33 15.96 -4.36 8.34
C ARG A 33 14.83 -5.30 7.89
N ASP A 34 14.08 -5.87 8.82
CA ASP A 34 12.94 -6.74 8.49
C ASP A 34 11.83 -5.99 7.77
N ILE A 35 11.53 -4.76 8.21
CA ILE A 35 10.55 -3.86 7.55
C ILE A 35 11.03 -3.51 6.14
N VAL A 36 12.28 -3.08 5.99
CA VAL A 36 12.88 -2.75 4.68
C VAL A 36 12.79 -3.95 3.73
N ARG A 37 13.15 -5.15 4.21
CA ARG A 37 13.07 -6.38 3.42
C ARG A 37 11.63 -6.69 3.01
N MET A 38 10.68 -6.60 3.94
CA MET A 38 9.27 -6.85 3.67
C MET A 38 8.71 -5.92 2.59
N LEU A 39 8.95 -4.60 2.72
CA LEU A 39 8.45 -3.61 1.75
C LEU A 39 9.14 -3.73 0.38
N THR A 40 10.40 -4.16 0.35
CA THR A 40 11.10 -4.49 -0.90
C THR A 40 10.46 -5.72 -1.57
N VAL A 41 10.13 -6.75 -0.80
CA VAL A 41 9.45 -7.95 -1.29
C VAL A 41 8.04 -7.62 -1.78
N GLU A 42 7.31 -6.78 -1.05
CA GLU A 42 5.97 -6.32 -1.39
C GLU A 42 5.93 -5.69 -2.80
N ALA A 43 6.81 -4.72 -3.06
CA ALA A 43 6.89 -4.05 -4.35
C ALA A 43 7.26 -5.03 -5.50
N ARG A 44 8.22 -5.92 -5.25
CA ARG A 44 8.64 -6.94 -6.23
C ARG A 44 7.52 -7.91 -6.56
N LEU A 45 6.75 -8.37 -5.58
CA LEU A 45 5.64 -9.30 -5.80
C LEU A 45 4.52 -8.65 -6.64
N LEU A 46 4.24 -7.36 -6.45
CA LEU A 46 3.29 -6.64 -7.29
C LEU A 46 3.74 -6.56 -8.75
N ASP A 47 5.02 -6.33 -9.02
CA ASP A 47 5.56 -6.35 -10.39
C ASP A 47 5.54 -7.76 -11.01
N GLN A 48 5.73 -8.80 -10.20
CA GLN A 48 5.69 -10.19 -10.65
C GLN A 48 4.27 -10.76 -10.82
N GLY A 49 3.25 -10.08 -10.29
CA GLY A 49 1.85 -10.50 -10.41
C GLY A 49 1.38 -10.61 -11.87
N ALA A 50 2.00 -9.85 -12.78
CA ALA A 50 1.74 -9.99 -14.22
C ALA A 50 2.23 -11.32 -14.83
N LEU A 51 3.16 -12.01 -14.15
CA LEU A 51 3.79 -13.24 -14.62
C LEU A 51 3.19 -14.49 -13.97
N THR A 52 2.79 -14.40 -12.71
CA THR A 52 2.24 -15.52 -11.96
C THR A 52 1.24 -15.07 -10.91
N GLN A 53 0.11 -15.76 -10.85
CA GLN A 53 -0.92 -15.53 -9.84
C GLN A 53 -0.40 -15.76 -8.41
N ASP A 54 0.57 -16.67 -8.25
CA ASP A 54 1.18 -16.97 -6.95
C ASP A 54 1.83 -15.73 -6.32
N ALA A 55 2.34 -14.79 -7.14
CA ALA A 55 2.92 -13.56 -6.62
C ALA A 55 1.86 -12.67 -5.92
N TYR A 56 0.63 -12.62 -6.41
CA TYR A 56 -0.46 -11.91 -5.73
C TYR A 56 -0.94 -12.60 -4.46
N VAL A 57 -0.92 -13.95 -4.43
CA VAL A 57 -1.23 -14.72 -3.23
C VAL A 57 -0.19 -14.46 -2.13
N GLN A 58 1.10 -14.51 -2.48
CA GLN A 58 2.18 -14.18 -1.57
C GLN A 58 2.14 -12.71 -1.12
N TRP A 59 1.78 -11.79 -2.01
CA TRP A 59 1.61 -10.38 -1.66
C TRP A 59 0.50 -10.18 -0.62
N LEU A 60 -0.66 -10.83 -0.80
CA LEU A 60 -1.76 -10.76 0.16
C LEU A 60 -1.41 -11.42 1.51
N ALA A 61 -0.51 -12.41 1.51
CA ALA A 61 -0.01 -13.04 2.74
C ALA A 61 0.86 -12.11 3.59
N LEU A 62 1.39 -11.00 3.05
CA LEU A 62 2.10 -9.98 3.82
C LEU A 62 1.17 -9.13 4.69
N PHE A 63 -0.13 -9.11 4.39
CA PHE A 63 -1.11 -8.34 5.13
C PHE A 63 -1.66 -9.13 6.32
N ALA A 64 -1.93 -8.43 7.41
CA ALA A 64 -2.64 -8.98 8.55
C ALA A 64 -4.09 -9.37 8.19
N GLU A 65 -4.75 -10.11 9.09
CA GLU A 65 -6.17 -10.44 8.95
C GLU A 65 -7.04 -9.16 8.97
N GLU A 66 -6.79 -8.30 9.96
CA GLU A 66 -7.36 -6.96 10.06
C GLU A 66 -6.41 -5.96 9.40
N CYS A 67 -6.67 -5.66 8.13
CA CYS A 67 -5.88 -4.69 7.38
C CYS A 67 -6.77 -3.75 6.55
N VAL A 68 -6.15 -2.64 6.12
CA VAL A 68 -6.75 -1.70 5.19
C VAL A 68 -5.77 -1.35 4.07
N TYR A 69 -6.27 -1.40 2.84
CA TYR A 69 -5.62 -0.85 1.65
C TYR A 69 -6.44 0.36 1.19
N TRP A 70 -5.79 1.51 1.10
CA TRP A 70 -6.46 2.78 0.85
C TRP A 70 -5.73 3.64 -0.18
N ILE A 71 -6.48 4.14 -1.16
CA ILE A 71 -6.04 5.16 -2.10
C ILE A 71 -7.01 6.34 -1.98
N PRO A 72 -6.64 7.45 -1.31
CA PRO A 72 -7.47 8.66 -1.28
C PRO A 72 -7.57 9.30 -2.68
N ALA A 73 -8.70 9.96 -2.94
CA ALA A 73 -8.93 10.67 -4.20
C ALA A 73 -8.49 12.15 -4.16
N VAL A 74 -7.96 12.62 -3.03
CA VAL A 74 -7.52 14.00 -2.82
C VAL A 74 -6.31 13.99 -1.89
N SER A 75 -5.43 14.98 -2.05
CA SER A 75 -4.31 15.27 -1.14
C SER A 75 -4.49 16.66 -0.51
N PRO A 76 -4.45 16.81 0.83
CA PRO A 76 -4.31 15.75 1.84
C PRO A 76 -5.50 14.78 1.86
N ALA A 77 -5.24 13.55 2.31
CA ALA A 77 -6.26 12.50 2.36
C ALA A 77 -7.42 12.89 3.30
N PRO A 78 -8.65 13.04 2.80
CA PRO A 78 -9.79 13.38 3.63
C PRO A 78 -10.36 12.13 4.32
N ASP A 79 -11.24 12.34 5.31
CA ASP A 79 -11.92 11.25 6.00
C ASP A 79 -12.74 10.38 5.04
N PRO A 80 -12.44 9.07 4.90
CA PRO A 80 -13.15 8.18 3.99
C PRO A 80 -14.61 7.92 4.42
N ARG A 81 -15.02 8.29 5.64
CA ARG A 81 -16.42 8.26 6.07
C ARG A 81 -17.28 9.29 5.32
N CYS A 82 -16.66 10.39 4.89
CA CYS A 82 -17.35 11.56 4.34
C CYS A 82 -16.88 11.93 2.92
N SER A 83 -15.97 11.16 2.34
CA SER A 83 -15.32 11.49 1.06
C SER A 83 -15.13 10.26 0.18
N VAL A 84 -15.09 10.48 -1.14
CA VAL A 84 -14.80 9.43 -2.11
C VAL A 84 -13.33 9.04 -2.04
N THR A 85 -13.07 7.73 -2.13
CA THR A 85 -11.73 7.14 -2.26
C THR A 85 -11.59 6.53 -3.65
N LEU A 86 -10.39 6.55 -4.22
CA LEU A 86 -10.09 5.76 -5.42
C LEU A 86 -10.22 4.27 -5.12
N GLU A 87 -9.69 3.83 -3.98
CA GLU A 87 -9.86 2.46 -3.47
C GLU A 87 -9.91 2.45 -1.94
N PHE A 88 -10.74 1.59 -1.36
CA PHE A 88 -10.80 1.34 0.08
C PHE A 88 -11.22 -0.12 0.34
N HIS A 89 -10.26 -0.92 0.77
CA HIS A 89 -10.40 -2.37 0.85
C HIS A 89 -9.96 -2.89 2.21
N ASP A 90 -10.80 -3.79 2.75
CA ASP A 90 -10.40 -4.72 3.80
C ASP A 90 -9.73 -5.95 3.16
N ARG A 91 -9.20 -6.85 4.00
CA ARG A 91 -8.57 -8.10 3.54
C ARG A 91 -9.47 -8.92 2.62
N ARG A 92 -10.77 -9.01 2.92
CA ARG A 92 -11.73 -9.78 2.12
C ARG A 92 -11.85 -9.22 0.70
N ARG A 93 -11.96 -7.90 0.54
CA ARG A 93 -11.99 -7.25 -0.78
C ARG A 93 -10.66 -7.39 -1.53
N LEU A 94 -9.53 -7.39 -0.81
CA LEU A 94 -8.23 -7.68 -1.43
C LEU A 94 -8.18 -9.12 -1.95
N LEU A 95 -8.67 -10.10 -1.18
CA LEU A 95 -8.79 -11.49 -1.61
C LEU A 95 -9.66 -11.61 -2.87
N ASP A 96 -10.83 -10.97 -2.89
CA ASP A 96 -11.72 -10.99 -4.07
C ASP A 96 -10.99 -10.46 -5.32
N ARG A 97 -10.19 -9.40 -5.18
CA ARG A 97 -9.39 -8.84 -6.29
C ARG A 97 -8.27 -9.76 -6.73
N VAL A 98 -7.53 -10.34 -5.79
CA VAL A 98 -6.48 -11.33 -6.08
C VAL A 98 -7.09 -12.50 -6.84
N THR A 99 -8.19 -13.08 -6.34
CA THR A 99 -8.88 -14.19 -7.01
C THR A 99 -9.35 -13.78 -8.41
N ARG A 100 -9.95 -12.60 -8.58
CA ARG A 100 -10.39 -12.09 -9.89
C ARG A 100 -9.25 -12.03 -10.90
N LEU A 101 -8.08 -11.51 -10.51
CA LEU A 101 -6.90 -11.43 -11.37
C LEU A 101 -6.41 -12.82 -11.81
N GLY A 102 -6.59 -13.85 -10.98
CA GLY A 102 -6.22 -15.23 -11.28
C GLY A 102 -7.20 -16.01 -12.17
N THR A 103 -8.41 -15.49 -12.40
CA THR A 103 -9.44 -16.23 -13.17
C THR A 103 -9.15 -16.35 -14.67
N GLY A 104 -8.29 -15.49 -15.23
CA GLY A 104 -8.14 -15.32 -16.68
C GLY A 104 -9.34 -14.62 -17.36
N LEU A 105 -10.36 -14.22 -16.60
CA LEU A 105 -11.57 -13.55 -17.08
C LEU A 105 -11.64 -12.07 -16.65
N ALA A 106 -10.57 -11.54 -16.08
CA ALA A 106 -10.44 -10.13 -15.79
C ALA A 106 -10.17 -9.36 -17.10
N PHE A 107 -11.23 -9.07 -17.88
CA PHE A 107 -11.10 -8.40 -19.19
C PHE A 107 -10.36 -7.06 -19.14
N SER A 108 -10.46 -6.31 -18.03
CA SER A 108 -9.67 -5.10 -17.78
C SER A 108 -8.16 -5.33 -17.73
N GLN A 109 -7.74 -6.59 -17.61
CA GLN A 109 -6.37 -7.08 -17.54
C GLN A 109 -6.09 -8.11 -18.64
N PHE A 110 -6.83 -8.06 -19.75
CA PHE A 110 -6.53 -8.82 -20.96
C PHE A 110 -6.21 -7.84 -22.10
N PRO A 111 -4.94 -7.70 -22.53
CA PRO A 111 -3.74 -8.30 -21.95
C PRO A 111 -3.38 -7.70 -20.58
N THR A 112 -2.60 -8.46 -19.81
CA THR A 112 -2.18 -8.09 -18.44
C THR A 112 -1.28 -6.86 -18.46
N SER A 113 -1.47 -5.99 -17.48
CA SER A 113 -0.61 -4.81 -17.28
C SER A 113 0.76 -5.26 -16.78
N ARG A 114 1.83 -4.84 -17.45
CA ARG A 114 3.19 -5.04 -16.93
C ARG A 114 3.60 -3.79 -16.20
N THR A 115 4.10 -3.95 -14.98
CA THR A 115 4.49 -2.84 -14.13
C THR A 115 5.98 -2.90 -13.78
N ALA A 116 6.56 -1.74 -13.57
CA ALA A 116 7.87 -1.58 -12.95
C ALA A 116 7.77 -0.48 -11.90
N ARG A 117 8.01 -0.83 -10.64
CA ARG A 117 8.00 0.09 -9.50
C ARG A 117 9.42 0.42 -9.07
N GLN A 118 9.69 1.71 -8.90
CA GLN A 118 10.87 2.22 -8.24
C GLN A 118 10.43 2.97 -7.00
N PHE A 119 11.08 2.71 -5.87
CA PHE A 119 10.86 3.47 -4.64
C PHE A 119 12.17 3.94 -4.03
N SER A 120 12.12 5.05 -3.31
CA SER A 120 13.28 5.65 -2.66
C SER A 120 12.87 6.46 -1.43
N GLY A 121 13.85 6.75 -0.57
CA GLY A 121 13.62 7.53 0.65
C GLY A 121 12.70 6.81 1.62
N LEU A 122 12.94 5.51 1.83
CA LEU A 122 12.23 4.73 2.84
C LEU A 122 12.64 5.22 4.23
N GLU A 123 11.66 5.75 4.96
CA GLU A 123 11.76 6.13 6.37
C GLU A 123 10.93 5.16 7.20
N VAL A 124 11.43 4.74 8.36
CA VAL A 124 10.74 3.85 9.31
C VAL A 124 10.83 4.46 10.70
N TRP A 125 9.71 4.50 11.43
CA TRP A 125 9.64 5.03 12.79
C TRP A 125 8.62 4.26 13.64
N ALA A 126 8.74 4.36 14.96
CA ALA A 126 7.79 3.73 15.89
C ALA A 126 6.41 4.41 15.84
N SER A 127 5.33 3.62 15.95
CA SER A 127 3.99 4.19 16.14
C SER A 127 3.87 4.81 17.54
N PRO A 128 3.28 6.02 17.66
CA PRO A 128 3.04 6.63 18.96
C PRO A 128 2.22 5.73 19.89
N GLY A 129 2.72 5.50 21.11
CA GLY A 129 2.01 4.74 22.14
C GLY A 129 1.91 3.23 21.89
N ARG A 130 2.63 2.68 20.91
CA ARG A 130 2.66 1.24 20.61
C ARG A 130 4.07 0.73 20.37
N SER A 131 4.50 -0.27 21.13
CA SER A 131 5.82 -0.91 20.98
C SER A 131 5.85 -2.01 19.92
N ASP A 132 4.68 -2.50 19.52
CA ASP A 132 4.48 -3.61 18.57
C ASP A 132 4.13 -3.11 17.16
N GLU A 133 4.20 -1.79 16.91
CA GLU A 133 3.73 -1.19 15.67
C GLU A 133 4.71 -0.12 15.17
N TRP A 134 4.93 -0.11 13.86
CA TRP A 134 5.83 0.79 13.15
C TRP A 134 5.13 1.42 11.97
N ARG A 135 5.56 2.62 11.63
CA ARG A 135 5.13 3.34 10.44
C ARG A 135 6.30 3.40 9.47
N ALA A 136 5.98 3.31 8.19
CA ALA A 136 6.98 3.44 7.14
C ALA A 136 6.42 4.29 6.00
N ARG A 137 7.30 5.02 5.33
CA ARG A 137 6.94 5.84 4.17
C ARG A 137 8.06 5.83 3.15
N TYR A 138 7.71 5.75 1.87
CA TYR A 138 8.65 6.00 0.77
C TYR A 138 7.97 6.74 -0.37
N SER A 139 8.76 7.41 -1.20
CA SER A 139 8.28 7.95 -2.49
C SER A 139 8.41 6.88 -3.57
N PHE A 140 7.51 6.87 -4.55
CA PHE A 140 7.54 5.91 -5.64
C PHE A 140 7.27 6.52 -7.01
N THR A 141 7.76 5.83 -8.04
CA THR A 141 7.35 5.96 -9.43
C THR A 141 7.01 4.56 -9.95
N LEU A 142 5.86 4.44 -10.58
CA LEU A 142 5.32 3.21 -11.13
C LEU A 142 5.05 3.43 -12.61
N VAL A 143 5.67 2.63 -13.46
CA VAL A 143 5.37 2.61 -14.89
C VAL A 143 4.49 1.40 -15.19
N GLU A 144 3.35 1.64 -15.83
CA GLU A 144 2.47 0.63 -16.39
C GLU A 144 2.65 0.60 -17.91
N SER A 145 2.77 -0.60 -18.49
CA SER A 145 2.70 -0.83 -19.93
C SER A 145 1.58 -1.83 -20.25
N ARG A 146 0.61 -1.40 -21.04
CA ARG A 146 -0.52 -2.22 -21.50
C ARG A 146 -0.93 -1.82 -22.92
N GLU A 147 -1.04 -2.80 -23.83
CA GLU A 147 -1.47 -2.58 -25.23
C GLU A 147 -0.72 -1.44 -25.96
N GLY A 148 0.60 -1.35 -25.75
CA GLY A 148 1.42 -0.29 -26.37
C GLY A 148 1.28 1.10 -25.73
N HIS A 149 0.39 1.26 -24.74
CA HIS A 149 0.24 2.48 -23.97
C HIS A 149 1.08 2.39 -22.69
N GLY A 150 1.75 3.51 -22.38
CA GLY A 150 2.50 3.70 -21.14
C GLY A 150 1.76 4.67 -20.24
N ARG A 151 1.67 4.35 -18.96
CA ARG A 151 1.19 5.27 -17.91
C ARG A 151 2.23 5.35 -16.80
N VAL A 152 2.48 6.55 -16.31
CA VAL A 152 3.31 6.78 -15.14
C VAL A 152 2.41 7.21 -13.99
N LEU A 153 2.52 6.52 -12.86
CA LEU A 153 1.93 6.91 -11.60
C LEU A 153 3.06 7.27 -10.63
N ALA A 154 2.86 8.34 -9.87
CA ALA A 154 3.85 8.80 -8.91
C ALA A 154 3.17 9.27 -7.63
N GLY A 155 3.89 9.17 -6.53
CA GLY A 155 3.30 9.38 -5.22
C GLY A 155 4.21 8.97 -4.09
N TRP A 156 3.59 8.77 -2.94
CA TRP A 156 4.23 8.14 -1.80
C TRP A 156 3.31 7.06 -1.24
N ASN A 157 3.93 5.98 -0.76
CA ASN A 157 3.24 4.94 -0.02
C ASN A 157 3.53 5.13 1.46
N GLY A 158 2.47 5.07 2.26
CA GLY A 158 2.53 5.00 3.71
C GLY A 158 2.08 3.64 4.20
N PHE A 159 2.73 3.14 5.23
CA PHE A 159 2.45 1.83 5.81
C PHE A 159 2.34 1.92 7.32
N VAL A 160 1.52 1.03 7.86
CA VAL A 160 1.63 0.60 9.26
C VAL A 160 1.92 -0.89 9.25
N LEU A 161 2.97 -1.28 9.97
CA LEU A 161 3.39 -2.65 10.18
C LEU A 161 3.23 -2.99 11.65
N ARG A 162 2.75 -4.20 11.96
CA ARG A 162 2.52 -4.64 13.33
C ARG A 162 3.12 -6.02 13.55
N GLU A 163 3.69 -6.24 14.72
CA GLU A 163 4.04 -7.58 15.18
C GLU A 163 2.76 -8.34 15.54
N THR A 164 2.58 -9.51 14.93
CA THR A 164 1.47 -10.41 15.22
C THR A 164 2.01 -11.76 15.69
N GLU A 165 1.14 -12.66 16.14
CA GLU A 165 1.54 -14.04 16.46
C GLU A 165 2.17 -14.78 15.26
N ALA A 166 1.78 -14.41 14.04
CA ALA A 166 2.35 -14.93 12.79
C ALA A 166 3.63 -14.20 12.33
N GLY A 167 4.10 -13.22 13.11
CA GLY A 167 5.22 -12.35 12.79
C GLY A 167 4.79 -10.97 12.29
N LEU A 168 5.74 -10.22 11.72
CA LEU A 168 5.50 -8.89 11.19
C LEU A 168 4.48 -8.95 10.03
N SER A 169 3.51 -8.03 10.03
CA SER A 169 2.46 -7.96 9.00
C SER A 169 2.07 -6.52 8.68
N ILE A 170 1.58 -6.27 7.46
CA ILE A 170 1.06 -4.98 7.03
C ILE A 170 -0.39 -4.84 7.50
N VAL A 171 -0.69 -3.82 8.31
CA VAL A 171 -2.06 -3.49 8.76
C VAL A 171 -2.65 -2.29 8.00
N LEU A 172 -1.81 -1.42 7.44
CA LEU A 172 -2.22 -0.37 6.51
C LEU A 172 -1.24 -0.29 5.34
N LYS A 173 -1.77 -0.20 4.12
CA LYS A 173 -1.08 0.39 2.96
C LYS A 173 -1.92 1.55 2.43
N GLN A 174 -1.37 2.75 2.46
CA GLN A 174 -1.97 3.96 1.91
C GLN A 174 -1.16 4.45 0.71
N VAL A 175 -1.77 4.54 -0.47
CA VAL A 175 -1.13 5.00 -1.71
C VAL A 175 -1.59 6.41 -2.03
N ASN A 176 -0.69 7.39 -1.96
CA ASN A 176 -1.04 8.81 -2.15
C ASN A 176 -0.48 9.30 -3.47
N LEU A 177 -1.34 9.35 -4.49
CA LEU A 177 -0.99 9.82 -5.83
C LEU A 177 -0.89 11.34 -5.86
N ILE A 178 0.17 11.85 -6.49
CA ILE A 178 0.38 13.31 -6.62
C ILE A 178 -0.66 14.00 -7.50
N ASP A 179 -1.33 13.24 -8.36
CA ASP A 179 -2.36 13.69 -9.30
C ASP A 179 -3.73 13.06 -8.98
N SER A 180 -3.97 12.68 -7.72
CA SER A 180 -5.21 12.03 -7.27
C SER A 180 -6.49 12.81 -7.62
N ASP A 181 -6.39 14.13 -7.79
CA ASP A 181 -7.45 15.04 -8.23
C ASP A 181 -7.74 15.02 -9.75
N ARG A 182 -6.96 14.25 -10.52
CA ARG A 182 -7.11 14.08 -11.97
C ARG A 182 -7.79 12.75 -12.31
N PRO A 183 -8.37 12.62 -13.52
CA PRO A 183 -8.90 11.35 -13.99
C PRO A 183 -7.83 10.24 -13.98
N GLN A 184 -8.01 9.26 -13.10
CA GLN A 184 -7.06 8.16 -12.92
C GLN A 184 -7.25 7.01 -13.92
N GLY A 185 -8.32 7.01 -14.73
CA GLY A 185 -8.66 5.86 -15.54
C GLY A 185 -8.94 4.62 -14.69
N ASN A 186 -8.59 3.43 -15.19
CA ASN A 186 -8.88 2.17 -14.51
C ASN A 186 -7.65 1.62 -13.78
N ASN A 187 -7.66 1.70 -12.44
CA ASN A 187 -6.65 1.06 -11.58
C ASN A 187 -6.95 -0.44 -11.44
N SER A 188 -6.81 -1.17 -12.54
CA SER A 188 -7.22 -2.58 -12.64
C SER A 188 -6.20 -3.58 -12.08
N PHE A 189 -5.09 -3.07 -11.54
CA PHE A 189 -4.02 -3.77 -10.82
C PHE A 189 -3.73 -3.02 -9.50
N PHE A 190 -3.02 -3.64 -8.57
CA PHE A 190 -2.67 -3.01 -7.29
C PHE A 190 -1.57 -1.98 -7.47
N LEU A 191 -1.73 -0.76 -6.93
CA LEU A 191 -0.65 0.23 -6.89
C LEU A 191 0.35 -0.09 -5.77
#